data_AF-A0AAW2SLQ3-F1
#
_entry.id   AF-A0AAW2SLQ3-F1
#
_cell.length_a   1.000
_cell.length_b   1.000
_cell.length_c   1.000
_cell.angle_alpha   90.00
_cell.angle_beta   90.00
_cell.angle_gamma   90.00
#
_symmetry.space_group_name_H-M   'P 1'
#
loop_
_entity.id
_entity.type
_entity.pdbx_description
1 polymer ?
#
loop_
_entity_poly.entity_id
_entity_poly.type
_entity_poly.pdbx_seq_one_letter_code
_entity_poly.pdbx_strand_id
1 'polypeptide(L)'
;MEVSEHSLVINAIKPLDPSRRCYRMIGGVLVERTVKEVLPAVQRNKEGLEEVISRLTEALEKKKKEVAEFEAKYKIRIRKGDDEMKDESSKKEGNAQGVLVGPAGANE
;
A
#
# COMPACT_ATOMS: atom_id res chain seq x y z
N MET A 1 -0.65 1.06 0.36
CA MET A 1 -0.42 2.16 1.32
C MET A 1 -1.16 3.42 0.89
N GLU A 2 -0.92 3.93 -0.31
CA GLU A 2 -1.62 5.13 -0.83
C GLU A 2 -3.16 5.02 -0.82
N VAL A 3 -3.73 3.91 -1.31
CA VAL A 3 -5.19 3.69 -1.35
C VAL A 3 -5.82 3.70 0.05
N SER A 4 -5.14 3.12 1.05
CA SER A 4 -5.60 3.12 2.44
C SER A 4 -5.54 4.51 3.06
N GLU A 5 -4.51 5.30 2.75
CA GLU A 5 -4.39 6.69 3.23
C GLU A 5 -5.47 7.59 2.63
N HIS A 6 -5.71 7.48 1.32
CA HIS A 6 -6.80 8.20 0.66
C HIS A 6 -8.16 7.82 1.27
N SER A 7 -8.36 6.54 1.59
CA SER A 7 -9.58 6.08 2.26
C SER A 7 -9.75 6.67 3.66
N LEU A 8 -8.67 6.79 4.43
CA LEU A 8 -8.67 7.43 5.75
C LEU A 8 -9.07 8.91 5.63
N VAL A 9 -8.48 9.64 4.67
CA VAL A 9 -8.78 11.05 4.41
C VAL A 9 -10.27 11.21 4.02
N ILE A 10 -10.76 10.39 3.09
CA ILE A 10 -12.16 10.43 2.65
C ILE A 10 -13.10 10.22 3.85
N ASN A 11 -12.84 9.21 4.68
CA ASN A 11 -13.66 8.92 5.85
C ASN A 11 -13.66 10.06 6.87
N ALA A 12 -12.53 10.75 7.04
CA ALA A 12 -12.41 11.88 7.96
C ALA A 12 -13.14 13.14 7.47
N ILE A 13 -13.13 13.42 6.16
CA ILE A 13 -13.69 14.68 5.61
C ILE A 13 -15.14 14.56 5.12
N LYS A 14 -15.60 13.34 4.78
CA LYS A 14 -16.96 13.08 4.31
C LYS A 14 -18.09 13.54 5.26
N PRO A 15 -17.98 13.42 6.60
CA PRO A 15 -19.03 13.90 7.50
C PRO A 15 -19.01 15.42 7.73
N LEU A 16 -18.03 16.13 7.17
CA LEU A 16 -17.90 17.57 7.37
C LEU A 16 -18.79 18.35 6.41
N ASP A 17 -19.09 19.60 6.79
CA ASP A 17 -19.84 20.51 5.94
C ASP A 17 -19.13 20.74 4.58
N PRO A 18 -19.84 20.63 3.45
CA PRO A 18 -19.24 20.78 2.11
C PRO A 18 -18.66 22.18 1.85
N SER A 19 -19.16 23.22 2.51
CA SER A 19 -18.70 24.61 2.38
C SER A 19 -17.54 24.93 3.32
N ARG A 20 -17.17 24.02 4.24
CA ARG A 20 -16.02 24.18 5.13
C ARG A 20 -14.74 24.34 4.32
N ARG A 21 -13.93 25.33 4.71
CA ARG A 21 -12.59 25.57 4.16
C ARG A 21 -11.70 24.35 4.40
N CYS A 22 -10.99 23.95 3.37
CA CYS A 22 -10.04 22.85 3.33
C CYS A 22 -8.75 23.36 2.70
N TYR A 23 -7.59 22.96 3.20
CA TYR A 23 -6.31 23.36 2.64
C TYR A 23 -5.57 22.14 2.11
N ARG A 24 -5.14 22.22 0.85
CA ARG A 24 -4.37 21.16 0.20
C ARG A 24 -2.93 21.58 0.07
N MET A 25 -2.00 20.77 0.56
CA MET A 25 -0.57 20.99 0.38
C MET A 25 -0.12 20.51 -1.01
N ILE A 26 0.53 21.39 -1.77
CA ILE A 26 1.10 21.10 -3.09
C ILE A 26 2.48 21.72 -3.14
N GLY A 27 3.54 20.90 -3.23
CA GLY A 27 4.91 21.37 -3.38
C GLY A 27 5.37 22.36 -2.30
N GLY A 28 4.86 22.24 -1.07
CA GLY A 28 5.17 23.14 0.05
C GLY A 28 4.25 24.36 0.19
N VAL A 29 3.31 24.58 -0.73
CA VAL A 29 2.31 25.67 -0.64
C VAL A 29 0.95 25.09 -0.23
N LEU A 30 0.27 25.74 0.71
CA LEU A 30 -1.11 25.43 1.07
C LEU A 30 -2.07 26.19 0.16
N VAL A 31 -2.85 25.44 -0.63
CA VAL A 31 -3.89 25.98 -1.49
C VAL A 31 -5.24 25.86 -0.78
N GLU A 32 -5.93 26.98 -0.64
CA GLU A 32 -7.27 27.00 -0.08
C GLU A 32 -8.30 26.45 -1.08
N ARG A 33 -9.17 25.58 -0.58
CA ARG A 33 -10.28 24.93 -1.26
C ARG A 33 -11.44 24.72 -0.28
N THR A 34 -12.49 24.09 -0.75
CA THR A 34 -13.62 23.64 0.07
C THR A 34 -13.71 22.11 0.07
N VAL A 35 -14.37 21.53 1.08
CA VAL A 35 -14.58 20.08 1.16
C VAL A 35 -15.29 19.56 -0.11
N LYS A 36 -16.26 20.29 -0.64
CA LYS A 36 -16.94 19.95 -1.91
C LYS A 36 -16.00 19.83 -3.12
N GLU A 37 -14.89 20.57 -3.14
CA GLU A 37 -13.91 20.51 -4.23
C GLU A 37 -12.88 19.41 -4.01
N VAL A 38 -12.46 19.20 -2.75
CA VAL A 38 -11.38 18.28 -2.40
C VAL A 38 -11.85 16.83 -2.39
N LEU A 39 -13.03 16.56 -1.84
CA LEU A 39 -13.57 15.20 -1.70
C LEU A 39 -13.63 14.44 -3.05
N PRO A 40 -14.19 14.97 -4.15
CA PRO A 40 -14.19 14.27 -5.43
C PRO A 40 -12.78 14.12 -6.03
N ALA A 41 -11.85 15.03 -5.72
CA ALA A 41 -10.47 14.92 -6.19
C ALA A 41 -9.73 13.76 -5.51
N VAL A 42 -9.88 13.61 -4.19
CA VAL A 42 -9.27 12.50 -3.42
C VAL A 42 -9.89 11.17 -3.83
N GLN A 43 -11.21 11.13 -4.04
CA GLN A 43 -11.93 9.94 -4.49
C GLN A 43 -11.46 9.47 -5.87
N ARG A 44 -11.40 10.37 -6.85
CA ARG A 44 -10.93 10.03 -8.21
C ARG A 44 -9.48 9.54 -8.21
N ASN A 45 -8.62 10.14 -7.39
CA ASN A 45 -7.23 9.71 -7.28
C ASN A 45 -7.13 8.30 -6.69
N LYS A 46 -7.92 7.99 -5.66
CA LYS A 46 -8.00 6.65 -5.09
C LYS A 46 -8.40 5.62 -6.16
N GLU A 47 -9.48 5.88 -6.89
CA GLU A 47 -9.98 4.99 -7.95
C GLU A 47 -8.94 4.77 -9.05
N GLY A 48 -8.25 5.84 -9.48
CA GLY A 48 -7.17 5.74 -10.46
C GLY A 48 -5.99 4.89 -9.98
N LEU A 49 -5.64 4.97 -8.69
CA LEU A 49 -4.61 4.10 -8.10
C LEU A 49 -5.05 2.63 -8.08
N GLU A 50 -6.29 2.34 -7.71
CA GLU A 50 -6.84 0.98 -7.71
C GLU A 50 -6.84 0.37 -9.13
N GLU A 51 -7.21 1.15 -10.14
CA GLU A 51 -7.18 0.72 -11.54
C GLU A 51 -5.76 0.39 -12.02
N VAL A 52 -4.78 1.23 -11.68
CA VAL A 52 -3.36 0.99 -12.02
C VAL A 52 -2.85 -0.28 -11.35
N ILE A 53 -3.20 -0.51 -10.08
CA ILE A 53 -2.83 -1.73 -9.35
C ILE A 53 -3.42 -2.97 -10.03
N SER A 54 -4.70 -2.92 -10.43
CA SER A 54 -5.35 -4.03 -11.14
C SER A 54 -4.62 -4.35 -12.44
N ARG A 55 -4.36 -3.34 -13.27
CA ARG A 55 -3.64 -3.49 -14.55
C ARG A 55 -2.25 -4.11 -14.38
N LEU A 56 -1.50 -3.65 -13.39
CA LEU A 56 -0.16 -4.19 -13.11
C LEU A 56 -0.23 -5.64 -12.61
N THR A 57 -1.23 -5.97 -11.80
CA THR A 57 -1.44 -7.34 -11.30
C THR A 57 -1.80 -8.29 -12.44
N GLU A 58 -2.67 -7.87 -13.36
CA GLU A 58 -3.00 -8.64 -14.57
C GLU A 58 -1.78 -8.86 -15.47
N ALA A 59 -0.99 -7.80 -15.70
CA ALA A 59 0.24 -7.91 -16.48
C ALA A 59 1.26 -8.87 -15.85
N LEU A 60 1.38 -8.84 -14.52
CA LEU A 60 2.24 -9.73 -13.75
C LEU A 60 1.80 -11.19 -13.90
N GLU A 61 0.51 -11.48 -13.72
CA GLU A 61 -0.02 -12.84 -13.85
C GLU A 61 0.08 -13.37 -15.28
N LYS A 62 -0.15 -12.52 -16.28
CA LYS A 62 0.08 -12.87 -17.69
C LYS A 62 1.55 -13.23 -17.91
N LYS A 63 2.48 -12.44 -17.40
CA LYS A 63 3.91 -12.69 -17.57
C LYS A 63 4.37 -13.96 -16.85
N LYS A 64 3.85 -14.24 -15.65
CA LYS A 64 4.10 -15.51 -14.94
C LYS A 64 3.68 -16.72 -15.77
N LYS A 65 2.50 -16.67 -16.39
CA LYS A 65 2.01 -17.74 -17.28
C LYS A 65 2.92 -17.91 -18.50
N GLU A 66 3.28 -16.81 -19.17
CA GLU A 66 4.20 -16.86 -20.30
C GLU A 66 5.57 -17.47 -19.93
N VAL A 67 6.09 -17.15 -18.75
CA VAL A 67 7.35 -17.73 -18.24
C VAL A 67 7.19 -19.23 -17.99
N ALA A 68 6.13 -19.65 -17.30
CA ALA A 68 5.88 -21.07 -17.02
C ALA A 68 5.67 -21.90 -18.31
N GLU A 69 4.94 -21.35 -19.29
CA GLU A 69 4.74 -21.96 -20.60
C GLU A 69 6.06 -22.09 -21.37
N PHE A 70 6.91 -21.06 -21.30
CA PHE A 70 8.22 -21.06 -21.94
C PHE A 70 9.17 -22.09 -21.29
N GLU A 71 9.19 -22.15 -19.96
CA GLU A 71 9.95 -23.16 -19.20
C GLU A 71 9.52 -24.58 -19.58
N ALA A 72 8.21 -24.84 -19.62
CA ALA A 72 7.65 -26.15 -19.95
C ALA A 72 7.94 -26.55 -21.41
N LYS A 73 7.74 -25.63 -22.36
CA LYS A 73 7.92 -25.90 -23.80
C LYS A 73 9.36 -26.26 -24.15
N TYR A 74 10.33 -25.60 -23.52
CA TYR A 74 11.75 -25.76 -23.82
C TYR A 74 12.52 -26.59 -22.78
N LYS A 75 11.83 -27.14 -21.76
CA LYS A 75 12.42 -27.88 -20.63
C LYS A 75 13.57 -27.12 -19.98
N ILE A 76 13.43 -25.80 -19.88
CA ILE A 76 14.46 -24.93 -19.32
C ILE A 76 14.49 -25.16 -17.82
N ARG A 77 15.63 -25.65 -17.31
CA ARG A 77 15.89 -25.69 -15.88
C ARG A 77 16.58 -24.40 -15.50
N ILE A 78 15.85 -23.51 -14.84
CA ILE A 78 16.46 -22.36 -14.18
C ILE A 78 17.34 -22.92 -13.06
N ARG A 79 18.66 -22.88 -13.25
CA ARG A 79 19.59 -22.96 -12.11
C ARG A 79 19.37 -21.67 -11.32
N LYS A 80 18.45 -21.69 -10.34
CA LYS A 80 18.51 -20.73 -9.24
C LYS A 80 19.87 -20.97 -8.58
N GLY A 81 20.80 -20.05 -8.79
CA GLY A 81 21.97 -19.95 -7.93
C GLY A 81 21.44 -19.71 -6.52
N ASP A 82 21.83 -20.62 -5.63
CA ASP A 82 21.67 -20.60 -4.18
C ASP A 82 20.24 -20.85 -3.65
N ASP A 83 20.01 -22.14 -3.33
CA ASP A 83 19.63 -22.63 -2.00
C ASP A 83 18.69 -21.73 -1.15
N GLU A 84 17.38 -21.97 -1.23
CA GLU A 84 16.53 -21.88 -0.03
C GLU A 84 16.05 -23.30 0.27
N MET A 85 16.72 -23.89 1.25
CA MET A 85 16.49 -25.25 1.74
C MET A 85 15.03 -25.47 2.14
N LYS A 86 14.63 -26.71 1.90
CA LYS A 86 13.44 -27.36 2.41
C LYS A 86 13.24 -27.16 3.92
N ASP A 87 11.98 -26.93 4.24
CA ASP A 87 11.16 -27.52 5.31
C ASP A 87 11.80 -28.50 6.33
N GLU A 88 11.27 -28.37 7.55
CA GLU A 88 11.40 -29.14 8.80
C GLU A 88 12.66 -29.01 9.69
N SER A 89 12.50 -28.24 10.78
CA SER A 89 13.11 -28.51 12.10
C SER A 89 12.35 -27.80 13.24
N SER A 90 11.52 -28.58 13.94
CA SER A 90 11.31 -28.52 15.40
C SER A 90 10.65 -27.28 16.06
N LYS A 91 9.50 -27.54 16.68
CA LYS A 91 9.02 -26.84 17.89
C LYS A 91 10.18 -26.46 18.83
N LYS A 92 10.28 -25.18 19.20
CA LYS A 92 10.38 -24.76 20.61
C LYS A 92 10.18 -23.25 20.78
N GLU A 93 9.44 -22.94 21.85
CA GLU A 93 9.14 -21.63 22.40
C GLU A 93 10.41 -20.78 22.65
N GLY A 94 10.23 -19.46 22.60
CA GLY A 94 10.99 -18.57 23.49
C GLY A 94 11.34 -17.21 22.93
N ASN A 95 10.84 -16.20 23.66
CA ASN A 95 11.46 -14.91 23.93
C ASN A 95 11.02 -13.71 23.08
N ALA A 96 10.03 -13.01 23.65
CA ALA A 96 9.66 -11.65 23.30
C ALA A 96 10.80 -10.68 23.65
N GLN A 97 11.19 -9.80 22.71
CA GLN A 97 12.03 -8.66 23.08
C GLN A 97 11.82 -7.43 22.18
N GLY A 98 11.14 -6.43 22.75
CA GLY A 98 11.29 -4.98 22.47
C GLY A 98 10.67 -4.46 21.18
N VAL A 99 9.90 -3.38 21.13
CA VAL A 99 9.84 -2.19 22.00
C VAL A 99 8.43 -1.59 21.95
N LEU A 100 7.80 -1.37 23.10
CA LEU A 100 6.59 -0.57 23.26
C LEU A 100 7.01 0.81 23.78
N VAL A 101 6.90 1.85 22.95
CA VAL A 101 7.18 3.24 23.36
C VAL A 101 5.87 3.87 23.85
N GLY A 102 5.74 4.05 25.16
CA GLY A 102 4.71 4.90 25.77
C GLY A 102 5.18 6.36 25.88
N PRO A 103 4.26 7.34 25.88
CA PRO A 103 4.62 8.76 25.95
C PRO A 103 5.15 9.12 27.33
N ALA A 104 6.38 9.64 27.39
CA ALA A 104 6.91 10.30 28.59
C ALA A 104 6.47 11.77 28.57
N GLY A 105 5.46 12.10 29.37
CA GLY A 105 5.17 13.47 29.78
C GLY A 105 4.94 13.50 31.28
N ALA A 106 5.78 14.24 32.02
CA ALA A 106 5.48 14.91 33.28
C ALA A 106 6.68 15.75 33.75
N ASN A 107 6.44 17.05 33.90
CA ASN A 107 7.03 18.03 34.83
C ASN A 107 8.22 17.60 35.70
N GLU A 108 9.29 18.40 35.73
CA GLU A 108 9.46 19.64 36.54
C GLU A 108 10.59 20.50 35.93
#